data_AF-A0A959EQD7-F1
#
_entry.id   AF-A0A959EQD7-F1
#
_cell.length_a   1.000
_cell.length_b   1.000
_cell.length_c   1.000
_cell.angle_alpha   90.00
_cell.angle_beta   90.00
_cell.angle_gamma   90.00
#
_symmetry.space_group_name_H-M   'P 1'
#
loop_
_entity.id
_entity.type
_entity.pdbx_description
1 polymer ?
#
loop_
_entity_poly.entity_id
_entity_poly.type
_entity_poly.pdbx_seq_one_letter_code
_entity_poly.pdbx_strand_id
1 'polypeptide(L)'
;MNKKFTLLLVLFLCAGATTSLQAQHSVARQWNEALLDAIRVDVGRPTVHARNLFHSSVAMYDAWAAYDQVADTYFLGKTVDGFTCSFDGISIPPNPSELASKRDEAISYAAYRLLSHRFQNSPGAAASLASFNDLMADLGYDTGNTSTDYSSGSAAALGNYIAQRLIEFGLQDGSNEQNNYANESTYMPANPPMNPNVPGTQGLMDMDRWQPLSFSPGTQTPFLNPHWGRVSNFSLTDDQLTIYTRDGYDYWVYLDPGAPPYLDPTTGGLLDDYKWTFTLVGVWSSHLDPADGVMIDISPASVGNIPIVALPDNVDEMRDFYDLMEGGQHDFGYTVNPATGMPYAPNIIPRGDFGRVIAEFWADGPASETPPGHWFTLLNYVTDHPAHVNQYKGEGEILDDLEWDVKSYFTLGAAVHDVAVAVWGVKSWYDYIRPISAIRGMAEIGQSHDPNLPNYDPAGIPLIDNQIELVLAGDPLEGA
;
A
#
# COMPACT_ATOMS: atom_id res chain seq x y z
N MET A 1 -74.01 -29.26 -30.28
CA MET A 1 -72.55 -29.37 -30.50
C MET A 1 -71.93 -28.23 -29.70
N ASN A 2 -71.58 -28.53 -28.45
CA ASN A 2 -71.26 -27.57 -27.38
C ASN A 2 -69.75 -27.56 -27.14
N LYS A 3 -69.12 -26.38 -27.10
CA LYS A 3 -67.84 -26.17 -26.43
C LYS A 3 -68.07 -25.15 -25.31
N LYS A 4 -68.00 -25.60 -24.06
CA LYS A 4 -67.94 -24.75 -22.88
C LYS A 4 -66.48 -24.61 -22.46
N PHE A 5 -66.03 -23.38 -22.32
CA PHE A 5 -64.78 -23.02 -21.64
C PHE A 5 -64.92 -23.32 -20.15
N THR A 6 -63.89 -23.90 -19.53
CA THR A 6 -63.75 -23.98 -18.08
C THR A 6 -62.37 -23.44 -17.73
N LEU A 7 -62.37 -22.32 -17.02
CA LEU A 7 -61.20 -21.62 -16.52
C LEU A 7 -60.77 -22.32 -15.21
N LEU A 8 -59.56 -22.88 -15.16
CA LEU A 8 -58.99 -23.45 -13.94
C LEU A 8 -58.22 -22.34 -13.20
N LEU A 9 -58.66 -22.02 -11.99
CA LEU A 9 -57.98 -21.14 -11.05
C LEU A 9 -56.93 -21.98 -10.30
N VAL A 10 -55.64 -21.71 -10.48
CA VAL A 10 -54.57 -22.32 -9.68
C VAL A 10 -54.19 -21.34 -8.57
N LEU A 11 -54.43 -21.74 -7.32
CA LEU A 11 -53.94 -21.06 -6.12
C LEU A 11 -52.39 -21.10 -6.11
N PHE A 12 -51.76 -19.93 -6.08
CA PHE A 12 -50.35 -19.81 -5.72
C PHE A 12 -50.23 -19.88 -4.19
N LEU A 13 -49.59 -20.94 -3.68
CA LEU A 13 -49.08 -20.97 -2.30
C LEU A 13 -47.91 -19.98 -2.21
N CYS A 14 -48.01 -19.01 -1.30
CA CYS A 14 -46.88 -18.18 -0.90
C CYS A 14 -45.83 -19.06 -0.21
N ALA A 15 -44.75 -19.38 -0.91
CA ALA A 15 -43.49 -19.74 -0.27
C ALA A 15 -42.88 -18.43 0.26
N GLY A 16 -42.81 -18.30 1.58
CA GLY A 16 -42.13 -17.19 2.23
C GLY A 16 -40.68 -17.14 1.76
N ALA A 17 -40.28 -16.01 1.16
CA ALA A 17 -38.89 -15.70 0.99
C ALA A 17 -38.29 -15.50 2.39
N THR A 18 -37.50 -16.48 2.84
CA THR A 18 -36.52 -16.23 3.90
C THR A 18 -35.48 -15.30 3.30
N THR A 19 -35.64 -13.99 3.50
CA THR A 19 -34.52 -13.07 3.38
C THR A 19 -33.50 -13.51 4.42
N SER A 20 -32.40 -14.12 4.00
CA SER A 20 -31.21 -14.14 4.83
C SER A 20 -30.88 -12.68 5.14
N LEU A 21 -31.10 -12.25 6.38
CA LEU A 21 -30.47 -11.02 6.85
C LEU A 21 -28.96 -11.27 6.71
N GLN A 22 -28.33 -10.68 5.70
CA GLN A 22 -26.91 -10.40 5.81
C GLN A 22 -26.78 -9.50 7.03
N ALA A 23 -25.97 -9.92 7.99
CA ALA A 23 -25.60 -9.05 9.10
C ALA A 23 -24.99 -7.78 8.50
N GLN A 24 -25.47 -6.62 8.95
CA GLN A 24 -24.85 -5.36 8.59
C GLN A 24 -23.42 -5.36 9.13
N HIS A 25 -22.44 -4.96 8.31
CA HIS A 25 -21.04 -4.86 8.74
C HIS A 25 -20.93 -3.92 9.96
N SER A 26 -19.92 -4.11 10.81
CA SER A 26 -19.70 -3.23 11.96
C SER A 26 -19.55 -1.77 11.51
N VAL A 27 -19.78 -0.81 12.42
CA VAL A 27 -19.62 0.61 12.07
C VAL A 27 -18.17 0.93 11.69
N ALA A 28 -17.18 0.24 12.27
CA ALA A 28 -15.78 0.42 11.94
C ALA A 28 -15.49 -0.02 10.50
N ARG A 29 -16.07 -1.15 10.08
CA ARG A 29 -15.99 -1.61 8.69
C ARG A 29 -16.67 -0.63 7.72
N GLN A 30 -17.84 -0.08 8.08
CA GLN A 30 -18.52 0.91 7.24
C GLN A 30 -17.67 2.17 7.03
N TRP A 31 -17.03 2.70 8.09
CA TRP A 31 -16.13 3.84 7.97
C TRP A 31 -14.82 3.51 7.25
N ASN A 32 -14.30 2.28 7.39
CA ASN A 32 -13.16 1.83 6.63
C ASN A 32 -13.46 1.81 5.12
N GLU A 33 -14.59 1.23 4.70
CA GLU A 33 -15.01 1.23 3.29
C GLU A 33 -15.19 2.66 2.75
N ALA A 34 -15.78 3.56 3.54
CA ALA A 34 -15.91 4.96 3.17
C ALA A 34 -14.55 5.65 2.99
N LEU A 35 -13.57 5.36 3.84
CA LEU A 35 -12.19 5.84 3.66
C LEU A 35 -11.54 5.24 2.41
N LEU A 36 -11.68 3.94 2.16
CA LEU A 36 -11.15 3.30 0.96
C LEU A 36 -11.74 3.94 -0.31
N ASP A 37 -13.05 4.16 -0.35
CA ASP A 37 -13.72 4.89 -1.44
C ASP A 37 -13.17 6.30 -1.63
N ALA A 38 -12.91 7.03 -0.54
CA ALA A 38 -12.33 8.36 -0.61
C ALA A 38 -10.89 8.34 -1.16
N ILE A 39 -10.11 7.30 -0.86
CA ILE A 39 -8.76 7.12 -1.43
C ILE A 39 -8.84 6.84 -2.94
N ARG A 40 -9.78 6.00 -3.40
CA ARG A 40 -9.98 5.65 -4.83
C ARG A 40 -10.20 6.87 -5.72
N VAL A 41 -10.73 7.97 -5.16
CA VAL A 41 -11.04 9.21 -5.89
C VAL A 41 -10.08 10.37 -5.57
N ASP A 42 -9.01 10.14 -4.80
CA ASP A 42 -7.92 11.10 -4.58
C ASP A 42 -6.75 10.82 -5.55
N VAL A 43 -5.70 11.63 -5.48
CA VAL A 43 -4.42 11.35 -6.16
C VAL A 43 -3.60 10.33 -5.37
N GLY A 44 -2.71 9.62 -6.09
CA GLY A 44 -1.79 8.65 -5.50
C GLY A 44 -0.76 9.29 -4.56
N ARG A 45 -1.04 9.29 -3.25
CA ARG A 45 -0.16 9.75 -2.17
C ARG A 45 -0.04 8.67 -1.08
N PRO A 46 0.67 7.55 -1.35
CA PRO A 46 0.66 6.37 -0.48
C PRO A 46 1.08 6.67 0.97
N THR A 47 2.03 7.57 1.18
CA THR A 47 2.44 8.07 2.50
C THR A 47 1.29 8.71 3.28
N VAL A 48 0.57 9.63 2.63
CA VAL A 48 -0.59 10.32 3.21
C VAL A 48 -1.72 9.34 3.49
N HIS A 49 -1.97 8.41 2.58
CA HIS A 49 -3.05 7.43 2.72
C HIS A 49 -2.77 6.38 3.79
N ALA A 50 -1.53 5.90 3.92
CA ALA A 50 -1.11 5.06 5.05
C ALA A 50 -1.37 5.74 6.39
N ARG A 51 -1.03 7.04 6.49
CA ARG A 51 -1.28 7.85 7.68
C ARG A 51 -2.77 8.09 7.95
N ASN A 52 -3.59 8.32 6.91
CA ASN A 52 -5.05 8.44 7.05
C ASN A 52 -5.68 7.13 7.55
N LEU A 53 -5.24 5.98 7.02
CA LEU A 53 -5.66 4.65 7.48
C LEU A 53 -5.27 4.42 8.94
N PHE A 54 -4.06 4.79 9.34
CA PHE A 54 -3.63 4.68 10.74
C PHE A 54 -4.42 5.60 11.68
N HIS A 55 -4.48 6.90 11.41
CA HIS A 55 -5.13 7.86 12.31
C HIS A 55 -6.64 7.62 12.43
N SER A 56 -7.31 7.22 11.35
CA SER A 56 -8.73 6.81 11.43
C SER A 56 -8.88 5.54 12.26
N SER A 57 -8.00 4.55 12.12
CA SER A 57 -8.02 3.34 12.94
C SER A 57 -7.76 3.63 14.42
N VAL A 58 -6.85 4.56 14.75
CA VAL A 58 -6.65 5.07 16.11
C VAL A 58 -7.94 5.70 16.64
N ALA A 59 -8.58 6.56 15.84
CA ALA A 59 -9.81 7.24 16.24
C ALA A 59 -10.93 6.24 16.58
N MET A 60 -11.08 5.19 15.77
CA MET A 60 -12.08 4.15 15.99
C MET A 60 -11.74 3.24 17.17
N TYR A 61 -10.49 2.79 17.28
CA TYR A 61 -10.03 1.95 18.38
C TYR A 61 -10.15 2.66 19.73
N ASP A 62 -9.70 3.90 19.84
CA ASP A 62 -9.77 4.65 21.10
C ASP A 62 -11.21 5.00 21.48
N ALA A 63 -12.07 5.28 20.51
CA ALA A 63 -13.50 5.48 20.75
C ALA A 63 -14.17 4.22 21.30
N TRP A 64 -13.78 3.03 20.81
CA TRP A 64 -14.25 1.74 21.31
C TRP A 64 -13.68 1.41 22.71
N ALA A 65 -12.37 1.57 22.88
CA ALA A 65 -11.63 1.24 24.10
C ALA A 65 -12.00 2.16 25.27
N ALA A 66 -12.42 3.40 25.03
CA ALA A 66 -12.93 4.30 26.06
C ALA A 66 -14.15 3.73 26.82
N TYR A 67 -14.87 2.79 26.20
CA TYR A 67 -16.00 2.09 26.81
C TYR A 67 -15.68 0.64 27.23
N ASP A 68 -14.42 0.22 27.16
CA ASP A 68 -13.98 -1.11 27.57
C ASP A 68 -13.34 -1.11 28.97
N GLN A 69 -13.43 -2.23 29.69
CA GLN A 69 -12.86 -2.35 31.04
C GLN A 69 -11.45 -2.94 31.04
N VAL A 70 -11.03 -3.55 29.93
CA VAL A 70 -9.76 -4.28 29.80
C VAL A 70 -8.84 -3.61 28.79
N ALA A 71 -9.39 -3.16 27.66
CA ALA A 71 -8.59 -2.50 26.63
C ALA A 71 -8.05 -1.15 27.13
N ASP A 72 -6.80 -0.86 26.76
CA ASP A 72 -6.19 0.45 26.95
C ASP A 72 -6.20 1.22 25.63
N THR A 73 -6.33 2.54 25.71
CA THR A 73 -6.27 3.45 24.56
C THR A 73 -4.83 3.69 24.11
N TYR A 74 -4.64 4.06 22.85
CA TYR A 74 -3.35 4.46 22.31
C TYR A 74 -3.08 5.96 22.43
N PHE A 75 -4.04 6.79 22.03
CA PHE A 75 -3.88 8.24 21.93
C PHE A 75 -4.69 8.98 23.00
N LEU A 76 -5.97 8.66 23.15
CA LEU A 76 -6.88 9.26 24.13
C LEU A 76 -6.40 8.97 25.57
N GLY A 77 -6.16 10.00 26.37
CA GLY A 77 -5.61 9.87 27.72
C GLY A 77 -4.10 9.63 27.78
N LYS A 78 -3.39 9.72 26.65
CA LYS A 78 -1.95 9.40 26.53
C LYS A 78 -1.16 10.58 25.98
N THR A 79 0.16 10.42 25.98
CA THR A 79 1.10 11.31 25.29
C THR A 79 1.76 10.53 24.15
N VAL A 80 1.59 10.98 22.93
CA VAL A 80 2.19 10.40 21.71
C VAL A 80 3.04 11.48 21.05
N ASP A 81 4.32 11.19 20.83
CA ASP A 81 5.30 12.11 20.23
C ASP A 81 5.23 13.55 20.78
N GLY A 82 5.24 13.64 22.12
CA GLY A 82 5.15 14.90 22.86
C GLY A 82 3.76 15.56 22.88
N PHE A 83 2.77 15.07 22.13
CA PHE A 83 1.40 15.56 22.16
C PHE A 83 0.58 14.82 23.21
N THR A 84 0.02 15.55 24.18
CA THR A 84 -0.83 14.96 25.22
C THR A 84 -2.30 15.12 24.87
N CYS A 85 -3.05 14.03 24.77
CA CYS A 85 -4.51 14.04 24.63
C CYS A 85 -5.13 13.71 25.99
N SER A 86 -5.57 14.70 26.75
CA SER A 86 -6.17 14.46 28.07
C SER A 86 -7.50 13.73 27.96
N PHE A 87 -7.79 12.85 28.92
CA PHE A 87 -9.06 12.14 28.99
C PHE A 87 -9.52 12.01 30.44
N ASP A 88 -10.69 12.55 30.75
CA ASP A 88 -11.26 12.54 32.10
C ASP A 88 -12.06 11.25 32.40
N GLY A 89 -12.08 10.31 31.45
CA GLY A 89 -12.91 9.11 31.51
C GLY A 89 -14.32 9.34 30.98
N ILE A 90 -15.01 8.25 30.68
CA ILE A 90 -16.44 8.26 30.34
C ILE A 90 -17.15 7.11 31.07
N SER A 91 -18.43 7.31 31.38
CA SER A 91 -19.23 6.27 32.05
C SER A 91 -19.57 5.15 31.07
N ILE A 92 -19.28 3.91 31.46
CA ILE A 92 -19.61 2.70 30.70
C ILE A 92 -21.05 2.28 31.05
N PRO A 93 -22.00 2.27 30.09
CA PRO A 93 -23.36 1.82 30.36
C PRO A 93 -23.38 0.33 30.74
N PRO A 94 -24.15 -0.08 31.77
CA PRO A 94 -24.26 -1.49 32.14
C PRO A 94 -25.13 -2.30 31.17
N ASN A 95 -25.92 -1.62 30.33
CA ASN A 95 -26.76 -2.27 29.31
C ASN A 95 -25.92 -2.52 28.04
N PRO A 96 -25.77 -3.78 27.59
CA PRO A 96 -24.95 -4.10 26.41
C PRO A 96 -25.41 -3.43 25.11
N SER A 97 -26.72 -3.25 24.92
CA SER A 97 -27.25 -2.58 23.71
C SER A 97 -26.96 -1.08 23.74
N GLU A 98 -27.06 -0.44 24.90
CA GLU A 98 -26.71 0.98 25.06
C GLU A 98 -25.20 1.18 24.89
N LEU A 99 -24.38 0.29 25.46
CA LEU A 99 -22.93 0.26 25.27
C LEU A 99 -22.55 0.16 23.79
N ALA A 100 -23.16 -0.77 23.05
CA ALA A 100 -22.94 -0.91 21.61
C ALA A 100 -23.30 0.38 20.86
N SER A 101 -24.48 0.96 21.12
CA SER A 101 -24.88 2.23 20.50
C SER A 101 -23.94 3.40 20.83
N LYS A 102 -23.39 3.45 22.04
CA LYS A 102 -22.40 4.47 22.45
C LYS A 102 -21.07 4.30 21.72
N ARG A 103 -20.59 3.07 21.56
CA ARG A 103 -19.40 2.77 20.76
C ARG A 103 -19.62 3.17 19.30
N ASP A 104 -20.77 2.79 18.72
CA ASP A 104 -21.09 3.09 17.33
C ASP A 104 -21.16 4.60 17.04
N GLU A 105 -21.79 5.35 17.95
CA GLU A 105 -21.91 6.81 17.87
C GLU A 105 -20.54 7.50 18.01
N ALA A 106 -19.74 7.11 19.00
CA ALA A 106 -18.42 7.71 19.22
C ALA A 106 -17.47 7.46 18.03
N ILE A 107 -17.44 6.22 17.52
CA ILE A 107 -16.66 5.84 16.35
C ILE A 107 -17.07 6.69 15.13
N SER A 108 -18.38 6.82 14.91
CA SER A 108 -18.89 7.51 13.72
C SER A 108 -18.55 8.99 13.71
N TYR A 109 -18.74 9.69 14.83
CA TYR A 109 -18.35 11.09 14.93
C TYR A 109 -16.83 11.27 14.84
N ALA A 110 -16.03 10.35 15.40
CA ALA A 110 -14.57 10.41 15.30
C ALA A 110 -14.09 10.26 13.85
N ALA A 111 -14.53 9.21 13.17
CA ALA A 111 -14.20 8.96 11.77
C ALA A 111 -14.71 10.08 10.86
N TYR A 112 -15.98 10.47 10.98
CA TYR A 112 -16.58 11.52 10.17
C TYR A 112 -15.80 12.83 10.20
N ARG A 113 -15.45 13.32 11.41
CA ARG A 113 -14.75 14.60 11.58
C ARG A 113 -13.33 14.54 11.05
N LEU A 114 -12.60 13.47 11.37
CA LEU A 114 -11.22 13.32 10.92
C LEU A 114 -11.17 13.19 9.40
N LEU A 115 -11.97 12.30 8.80
CA LEU A 115 -11.95 12.06 7.37
C LEU A 115 -12.46 13.28 6.58
N SER A 116 -13.51 13.95 7.04
CA SER A 116 -13.98 15.19 6.41
C SER A 116 -12.89 16.25 6.40
N HIS A 117 -12.13 16.41 7.50
CA HIS A 117 -11.00 17.33 7.55
C HIS A 117 -9.90 16.98 6.54
N ARG A 118 -9.55 15.70 6.42
CA ARG A 118 -8.45 15.22 5.55
C ARG A 118 -8.78 15.32 4.07
N PHE A 119 -10.02 15.02 3.71
CA PHE A 119 -10.45 14.92 2.31
C PHE A 119 -11.11 16.20 1.76
N GLN A 120 -11.37 17.23 2.58
CA GLN A 120 -12.02 18.48 2.13
C GLN A 120 -11.31 19.20 0.98
N ASN A 121 -9.99 19.00 0.84
CA ASN A 121 -9.16 19.62 -0.20
C ASN A 121 -8.65 18.60 -1.24
N SER A 122 -9.15 17.36 -1.22
CA SER A 122 -8.80 16.34 -2.21
C SER A 122 -9.48 16.64 -3.56
N PRO A 123 -8.95 16.16 -4.70
CA PRO A 123 -9.64 16.25 -5.99
C PRO A 123 -11.04 15.61 -5.96
N GLY A 124 -11.20 14.53 -5.19
CA GLY A 124 -12.46 13.81 -5.00
C GLY A 124 -13.37 14.36 -3.89
N ALA A 125 -13.05 15.51 -3.28
CA ALA A 125 -13.70 16.01 -2.06
C ALA A 125 -15.23 16.02 -2.13
N ALA A 126 -15.80 16.45 -3.25
CA ALA A 126 -17.25 16.51 -3.42
C ALA A 126 -17.92 15.13 -3.28
N ALA A 127 -17.31 14.09 -3.84
CA ALA A 127 -17.82 12.72 -3.74
C ALA A 127 -17.58 12.14 -2.34
N SER A 128 -16.38 12.29 -1.80
CA SER A 128 -16.03 11.76 -0.46
C SER A 128 -16.87 12.39 0.64
N LEU A 129 -17.01 13.72 0.65
CA LEU A 129 -17.81 14.42 1.67
C LEU A 129 -19.30 14.10 1.57
N ALA A 130 -19.83 13.90 0.35
CA ALA A 130 -21.21 13.43 0.17
C ALA A 130 -21.40 12.03 0.76
N SER A 131 -20.51 11.09 0.42
CA SER A 131 -20.53 9.72 0.97
C SER A 131 -20.46 9.70 2.51
N PHE A 132 -19.59 10.53 3.12
CA PHE A 132 -19.49 10.63 4.58
C PHE A 132 -20.77 11.19 5.23
N ASN A 133 -21.43 12.15 4.59
CA ASN A 133 -22.71 12.69 5.07
C ASN A 133 -23.84 11.67 4.93
N ASP A 134 -23.88 10.93 3.83
CA ASP A 134 -24.87 9.88 3.58
C ASP A 134 -24.71 8.75 4.61
N LEU A 135 -23.47 8.32 4.92
CA LEU A 135 -23.22 7.33 5.97
C LEU A 135 -23.67 7.81 7.35
N MET A 136 -23.41 9.08 7.71
CA MET A 136 -23.92 9.65 8.97
C MET A 136 -25.46 9.66 9.00
N ALA A 137 -26.12 9.99 7.89
CA ALA A 137 -27.58 10.00 7.78
C ALA A 137 -28.17 8.59 7.89
N ASP A 138 -27.55 7.60 7.24
CA ASP A 138 -27.97 6.19 7.30
C ASP A 138 -27.84 5.60 8.71
N LEU A 139 -26.81 6.02 9.46
CA LEU A 139 -26.61 5.68 10.86
C LEU A 139 -27.49 6.50 11.83
N GLY A 140 -28.21 7.51 11.32
CA GLY A 140 -29.13 8.34 12.10
C GLY A 140 -28.46 9.43 12.95
N TYR A 141 -27.24 9.85 12.58
CA TYR A 141 -26.46 10.85 13.31
C TYR A 141 -26.52 12.24 12.68
N ASP A 142 -26.58 13.28 13.52
CA ASP A 142 -26.61 14.68 13.09
C ASP A 142 -25.20 15.24 12.88
N THR A 143 -24.85 15.51 11.62
CA THR A 143 -23.56 16.11 11.25
C THR A 143 -23.38 17.54 11.76
N GLY A 144 -24.46 18.20 12.19
CA GLY A 144 -24.46 19.50 12.87
C GLY A 144 -23.98 19.45 14.33
N ASN A 145 -23.96 18.28 14.97
CA ASN A 145 -23.45 18.13 16.33
C ASN A 145 -21.92 18.17 16.37
N THR A 146 -21.35 19.31 16.72
CA THR A 146 -19.91 19.58 16.78
C THR A 146 -19.37 19.70 18.20
N SER A 147 -20.20 19.43 19.23
CA SER A 147 -19.75 19.52 20.63
C SER A 147 -18.57 18.58 20.87
N THR A 148 -17.57 19.04 21.62
CA THR A 148 -16.47 18.20 22.13
C THR A 148 -16.51 18.03 23.65
N ASP A 149 -17.55 18.58 24.29
CA ASP A 149 -17.80 18.41 25.71
C ASP A 149 -18.54 17.09 25.96
N TYR A 150 -17.78 16.05 26.30
CA TYR A 150 -18.29 14.72 26.63
C TYR A 150 -18.55 14.53 28.14
N SER A 151 -18.44 15.58 28.97
CA SER A 151 -18.62 15.49 30.43
C SER A 151 -20.01 15.00 30.85
N SER A 152 -21.00 15.13 29.96
CA SER A 152 -22.37 14.61 30.12
C SER A 152 -22.54 13.13 29.74
N GLY A 153 -21.49 12.44 29.28
CA GLY A 153 -21.56 11.08 28.75
C GLY A 153 -22.03 11.00 27.28
N SER A 154 -21.89 12.09 26.53
CA SER A 154 -22.21 12.15 25.10
C SER A 154 -21.15 11.43 24.27
N ALA A 155 -21.53 10.34 23.59
CA ALA A 155 -20.63 9.59 22.71
C ALA A 155 -20.28 10.38 21.45
N ALA A 156 -21.25 11.09 20.86
CA ALA A 156 -21.00 12.01 19.76
C ALA A 156 -19.95 13.07 20.13
N ALA A 157 -20.03 13.62 21.34
CA ALA A 157 -19.05 14.60 21.79
C ALA A 157 -17.67 14.00 22.06
N LEU A 158 -17.60 12.77 22.57
CA LEU A 158 -16.34 12.04 22.71
C LEU A 158 -15.70 11.79 21.34
N GLY A 159 -16.48 11.33 20.35
CA GLY A 159 -15.99 11.11 18.99
C GLY A 159 -15.46 12.39 18.35
N ASN A 160 -16.22 13.48 18.41
CA ASN A 160 -15.77 14.80 17.95
C ASN A 160 -14.47 15.24 18.67
N TYR A 161 -14.36 15.01 19.98
CA TYR A 161 -13.17 15.34 20.75
C TYR A 161 -11.94 14.54 20.27
N ILE A 162 -12.07 13.22 20.12
CA ILE A 162 -10.98 12.36 19.62
C ILE A 162 -10.49 12.86 18.25
N ALA A 163 -11.42 13.13 17.32
CA ALA A 163 -11.07 13.66 16.01
C ALA A 163 -10.38 15.01 16.08
N GLN A 164 -10.90 15.94 16.90
CA GLN A 164 -10.27 17.24 17.11
C GLN A 164 -8.82 17.08 17.57
N ARG A 165 -8.57 16.20 18.55
CA ARG A 165 -7.23 15.98 19.10
C ARG A 165 -6.28 15.34 18.09
N LEU A 166 -6.75 14.40 17.26
CA LEU A 166 -5.96 13.83 16.17
C LEU A 166 -5.66 14.82 15.04
N ILE A 167 -6.60 15.73 14.73
CA ILE A 167 -6.37 16.82 13.78
C ILE A 167 -5.27 17.75 14.32
N GLU A 168 -5.37 18.15 15.59
CA GLU A 168 -4.37 19.01 16.25
C GLU A 168 -2.99 18.34 16.34
N PHE A 169 -2.94 17.04 16.63
CA PHE A 169 -1.71 16.25 16.58
C PHE A 169 -1.08 16.25 15.18
N GLY A 170 -1.91 16.10 14.14
CA GLY A 170 -1.46 16.12 12.75
C GLY A 170 -0.80 17.43 12.30
N LEU A 171 -0.95 18.52 13.05
CA LEU A 171 -0.26 19.79 12.78
C LEU A 171 1.21 19.78 13.24
N GLN A 172 1.62 18.84 14.09
CA GLN A 172 2.99 18.75 14.63
C GLN A 172 3.71 17.43 14.35
N ASP A 173 3.02 16.43 13.81
CA ASP A 173 3.55 15.07 13.62
C ASP A 173 4.57 14.94 12.48
N GLY A 174 5.12 16.05 11.96
CA GLY A 174 6.09 16.06 10.88
C GLY A 174 5.52 15.82 9.48
N SER A 175 4.22 15.59 9.30
CA SER A 175 3.63 15.33 7.97
C SER A 175 3.54 16.58 7.08
N ASN A 176 3.56 17.77 7.68
CA ASN A 176 3.33 19.05 7.03
C ASN A 176 1.94 19.18 6.37
N GLU A 177 0.91 18.59 7.00
CA GLU A 177 -0.47 18.61 6.51
C GLU A 177 -0.98 20.01 6.15
N GLN A 178 -0.72 21.01 7.00
CA GLN A 178 -1.21 22.39 6.83
C GLN A 178 -0.79 23.02 5.49
N ASN A 179 0.34 22.57 4.93
CA ASN A 179 0.86 23.00 3.63
C ASN A 179 0.59 21.96 2.54
N ASN A 180 -0.46 21.15 2.69
CA ASN A 180 -0.83 20.04 1.80
C ASN A 180 0.32 19.04 1.59
N TYR A 181 1.03 18.72 2.69
CA TYR A 181 2.14 17.77 2.69
C TYR A 181 3.29 18.17 1.76
N ALA A 182 3.39 19.46 1.42
CA ALA A 182 4.43 19.96 0.53
C ALA A 182 5.82 19.58 1.06
N ASN A 183 6.74 19.33 0.13
CA ASN A 183 8.11 18.98 0.46
C ASN A 183 8.73 20.09 1.30
N GLU A 184 9.10 19.77 2.53
CA GLU A 184 9.84 20.71 3.40
C GLU A 184 11.35 20.71 3.10
N SER A 185 11.81 19.66 2.42
CA SER A 185 13.21 19.52 2.03
C SER A 185 13.57 20.52 0.93
N THR A 186 14.80 21.03 0.98
CA THR A 186 15.48 21.70 -0.15
C THR A 186 15.88 20.72 -1.27
N TYR A 187 15.37 19.48 -1.23
CA TYR A 187 15.69 18.42 -2.19
C TYR A 187 15.53 18.91 -3.62
N MET A 188 16.61 18.79 -4.38
CA MET A 188 16.64 18.93 -5.82
C MET A 188 17.23 17.64 -6.38
N PRO A 189 16.58 17.02 -7.39
CA PRO A 189 17.15 15.84 -8.00
C PRO A 189 18.49 16.18 -8.66
N ALA A 190 19.43 15.24 -8.58
CA ALA A 190 20.74 15.39 -9.22
C ALA A 190 20.64 15.37 -10.75
N ASN A 191 19.58 14.74 -11.28
CA ASN A 191 19.40 14.53 -12.71
C ASN A 191 18.27 15.39 -13.31
N PRO A 192 18.42 15.85 -14.57
CA PRO A 192 17.35 16.55 -15.28
C PRO A 192 16.20 15.60 -15.63
N PRO A 193 14.96 16.10 -15.76
CA PRO A 193 13.82 15.26 -16.06
C PRO A 193 13.90 14.59 -17.43
N MET A 194 13.48 13.33 -17.51
CA MET A 194 13.42 12.54 -18.74
C MET A 194 11.98 12.40 -19.24
N ASN A 195 11.73 12.75 -20.50
CA ASN A 195 10.51 12.35 -21.20
C ASN A 195 10.63 10.91 -21.72
N PRO A 196 9.87 9.94 -21.18
CA PRO A 196 10.02 8.54 -21.58
C PRO A 196 9.67 8.28 -23.04
N ASN A 197 8.92 9.18 -23.71
CA ASN A 197 8.55 9.07 -25.11
C ASN A 197 9.63 9.55 -26.09
N VAL A 198 10.75 10.08 -25.57
CA VAL A 198 11.91 10.50 -26.38
C VAL A 198 13.05 9.51 -26.13
N PRO A 199 13.77 9.06 -27.19
CA PRO A 199 14.94 8.21 -27.04
C PRO A 199 16.01 8.80 -26.12
N GLY A 200 16.73 7.93 -25.43
CA GLY A 200 17.81 8.30 -24.53
C GLY A 200 17.36 8.82 -23.17
N THR A 201 18.32 9.32 -22.40
CA THR A 201 18.15 9.81 -21.03
C THR A 201 17.93 11.32 -20.94
N GLN A 202 18.16 12.04 -22.04
CA GLN A 202 18.05 13.51 -22.11
C GLN A 202 19.02 14.22 -21.13
N GLY A 203 20.20 13.64 -20.91
CA GLY A 203 21.29 14.27 -20.17
C GLY A 203 21.40 13.81 -18.72
N LEU A 204 21.22 12.52 -18.45
CA LEU A 204 21.51 11.92 -17.14
C LEU A 204 22.95 12.27 -16.71
N MET A 205 23.10 12.77 -15.49
CA MET A 205 24.37 13.28 -14.95
C MET A 205 24.98 12.35 -13.91
N ASP A 206 24.14 11.61 -13.19
CA ASP A 206 24.52 10.72 -12.10
C ASP A 206 23.74 9.40 -12.23
N MET A 207 24.47 8.31 -12.48
CA MET A 207 23.91 6.97 -12.71
C MET A 207 23.35 6.31 -11.46
N ASP A 208 23.66 6.83 -10.26
CA ASP A 208 23.23 6.25 -9.00
C ASP A 208 22.05 7.02 -8.38
N ARG A 209 21.67 8.17 -8.98
CA ARG A 209 20.67 9.08 -8.42
C ARG A 209 19.38 9.12 -9.24
N TRP A 210 18.27 9.38 -8.56
CA TRP A 210 16.96 9.42 -9.17
C TRP A 210 16.87 10.46 -10.28
N GLN A 211 16.25 10.06 -11.39
CA GLN A 211 15.90 10.95 -12.49
C GLN A 211 14.38 11.10 -12.55
N PRO A 212 13.85 12.33 -12.41
CA PRO A 212 12.42 12.56 -12.51
C PRO A 212 11.92 12.33 -13.93
N LEU A 213 10.65 11.93 -14.08
CA LEU A 213 10.01 11.83 -15.40
C LEU A 213 9.25 13.12 -15.76
N SER A 214 9.06 13.34 -17.05
CA SER A 214 8.30 14.46 -17.61
C SER A 214 7.49 14.05 -18.83
N PHE A 215 6.16 14.00 -18.72
CA PHE A 215 5.29 13.61 -19.82
C PHE A 215 4.87 14.80 -20.71
N SER A 216 5.19 16.03 -20.30
CA SER A 216 4.94 17.27 -21.05
C SER A 216 6.12 18.23 -20.89
N PRO A 217 6.53 18.98 -21.94
CA PRO A 217 7.64 19.92 -21.83
C PRO A 217 7.47 20.91 -20.67
N GLY A 218 8.49 21.04 -19.83
CA GLY A 218 8.49 21.94 -18.67
C GLY A 218 7.76 21.42 -17.44
N THR A 219 7.25 20.19 -17.46
CA THR A 219 6.71 19.51 -16.27
C THR A 219 7.77 18.62 -15.63
N GLN A 220 7.67 18.39 -14.34
CA GLN A 220 8.54 17.47 -13.62
C GLN A 220 7.70 16.75 -12.57
N THR A 221 7.77 15.43 -12.53
CA THR A 221 7.22 14.68 -11.39
C THR A 221 8.04 15.02 -10.15
N PRO A 222 7.45 15.63 -9.10
CA PRO A 222 8.19 15.90 -7.88
C PRO A 222 8.46 14.59 -7.13
N PHE A 223 9.54 14.55 -6.34
CA PHE A 223 9.68 13.52 -5.31
C PHE A 223 8.54 13.71 -4.31
N LEU A 224 7.65 12.74 -4.19
CA LEU A 224 6.55 12.78 -3.22
C LEU A 224 7.08 12.65 -1.78
N ASN A 225 6.92 13.72 -1.00
CA ASN A 225 7.11 13.76 0.46
C ASN A 225 8.47 13.22 0.96
N PRO A 226 9.61 13.77 0.52
CA PRO A 226 10.92 13.26 0.92
C PRO A 226 11.24 13.44 2.41
N HIS A 227 10.44 14.23 3.13
CA HIS A 227 10.55 14.43 4.57
C HIS A 227 9.88 13.32 5.40
N TRP A 228 9.21 12.35 4.77
CA TRP A 228 8.28 11.46 5.48
C TRP A 228 8.93 10.56 6.55
N GLY A 229 10.24 10.30 6.46
CA GLY A 229 10.98 9.60 7.52
C GLY A 229 10.97 10.32 8.88
N ARG A 230 10.59 11.59 8.93
CA ARG A 230 10.45 12.41 10.16
C ARG A 230 9.03 12.43 10.71
N VAL A 231 8.07 11.78 10.06
CA VAL A 231 6.69 11.73 10.53
C VAL A 231 6.62 10.88 11.79
N SER A 232 5.84 11.31 12.79
CA SER A 232 5.63 10.54 14.02
C SER A 232 5.18 9.12 13.67
N ASN A 233 5.92 8.13 14.16
CA ASN A 233 5.67 6.72 13.92
C ASN A 233 4.91 6.09 15.11
N PHE A 234 4.50 4.83 14.96
CA PHE A 234 3.83 4.05 16.00
C PHE A 234 4.81 3.25 16.86
N SER A 235 5.71 2.46 16.24
CA SER A 235 6.54 1.47 16.94
C SER A 235 8.03 1.49 16.58
N LEU A 236 8.46 2.38 15.68
CA LEU A 236 9.87 2.52 15.35
C LEU A 236 10.62 3.24 16.48
N THR A 237 11.80 2.74 16.80
CA THR A 237 12.56 3.19 17.98
C THR A 237 13.87 3.88 17.60
N ASP A 238 14.42 4.66 18.54
CA ASP A 238 15.68 5.39 18.33
C ASP A 238 16.86 4.45 18.03
N ASP A 239 16.87 3.21 18.53
CA ASP A 239 17.92 2.22 18.22
C ASP A 239 17.84 1.68 16.79
N GLN A 240 16.70 1.85 16.12
CA GLN A 240 16.51 1.53 14.70
C GLN A 240 16.77 2.73 13.78
N LEU A 241 17.00 3.92 14.34
CA LEU A 241 17.15 5.17 13.60
C LEU A 241 18.61 5.50 13.32
N THR A 242 18.91 5.77 12.05
CA THR A 242 20.11 6.50 11.65
C THR A 242 19.72 7.83 11.01
N ILE A 243 20.34 8.92 11.45
CA ILE A 243 20.14 10.25 10.86
C ILE A 243 21.33 10.59 9.98
N TYR A 244 21.04 10.85 8.70
CA TYR A 244 22.01 11.31 7.72
C TYR A 244 21.76 12.76 7.34
N THR A 245 22.81 13.52 7.04
CA THR A 245 22.69 14.92 6.61
C THR A 245 23.23 15.10 5.20
N ARG A 246 22.44 15.72 4.32
CA ARG A 246 22.87 16.15 2.97
C ARG A 246 22.26 17.51 2.66
N ASP A 247 23.10 18.44 2.17
CA ASP A 247 22.71 19.80 1.80
C ASP A 247 21.96 20.58 2.90
N GLY A 248 22.35 20.35 4.16
CA GLY A 248 21.74 21.00 5.33
C GLY A 248 20.37 20.46 5.72
N TYR A 249 19.95 19.33 5.15
CA TYR A 249 18.72 18.62 5.50
C TYR A 249 19.05 17.27 6.15
N ASP A 250 18.34 16.95 7.23
CA ASP A 250 18.47 15.68 7.96
C ASP A 250 17.43 14.67 7.48
N TYR A 251 17.90 13.54 6.98
CA TYR A 251 17.13 12.39 6.56
C TYR A 251 17.12 11.35 7.68
N TRP A 252 15.92 11.03 8.16
CA TRP A 252 15.70 10.05 9.22
C TRP A 252 15.43 8.71 8.56
N VAL A 253 16.34 7.75 8.77
CA VAL A 253 16.31 6.44 8.14
C VAL A 253 16.16 5.39 9.23
N TYR A 254 14.95 4.86 9.37
CA TYR A 254 14.68 3.73 10.24
C TYR A 254 14.93 2.42 9.51
N LEU A 255 15.41 1.40 10.23
CA LEU A 255 15.64 0.06 9.69
C LEU A 255 16.50 0.09 8.42
N ASP A 256 17.60 0.84 8.47
CA ASP A 256 18.44 1.10 7.30
C ASP A 256 19.05 -0.20 6.72
N PRO A 257 18.72 -0.59 5.48
CA PRO A 257 19.28 -1.78 4.85
C PRO A 257 20.72 -1.56 4.32
N GLY A 258 21.24 -0.34 4.37
CA GLY A 258 22.48 0.04 3.72
C GLY A 258 22.29 0.51 2.27
N ALA A 259 23.38 0.95 1.65
CA ALA A 259 23.36 1.47 0.30
C ALA A 259 23.00 0.38 -0.72
N PRO A 260 22.18 0.70 -1.74
CA PRO A 260 22.02 -0.18 -2.90
C PRO A 260 23.34 -0.25 -3.70
N PRO A 261 23.48 -1.23 -4.61
CA PRO A 261 24.64 -1.30 -5.50
C PRO A 261 24.82 -0.01 -6.32
N TYR A 262 26.03 0.52 -6.40
CA TYR A 262 26.34 1.65 -7.28
C TYR A 262 27.08 1.16 -8.52
N LEU A 263 26.96 1.91 -9.61
CA LEU A 263 27.64 1.57 -10.85
C LEU A 263 29.16 1.58 -10.65
N ASP A 264 29.82 0.43 -10.78
CA ASP A 264 31.28 0.39 -10.94
C ASP A 264 31.63 0.65 -12.42
N PRO A 265 32.24 1.81 -12.74
CA PRO A 265 32.60 2.13 -14.12
C PRO A 265 33.81 1.33 -14.61
N THR A 266 34.44 0.51 -13.77
CA THR A 266 35.64 -0.27 -14.12
C THR A 266 35.36 -1.76 -14.34
N THR A 267 34.24 -2.27 -13.83
CA THR A 267 33.88 -3.69 -13.91
C THR A 267 32.85 -3.93 -15.01
N GLY A 268 33.26 -4.49 -16.14
CA GLY A 268 32.35 -4.80 -17.24
C GLY A 268 31.44 -6.02 -16.98
N GLY A 269 30.32 -6.08 -17.69
CA GLY A 269 29.43 -7.23 -17.70
C GLY A 269 28.61 -7.42 -16.42
N LEU A 270 28.12 -8.64 -16.21
CA LEU A 270 27.22 -8.99 -15.11
C LEU A 270 27.93 -9.19 -13.76
N LEU A 271 29.26 -9.04 -13.67
CA LEU A 271 29.98 -9.09 -12.39
C LEU A 271 29.72 -7.86 -11.51
N ASP A 272 29.30 -6.75 -12.11
CA ASP A 272 28.87 -5.56 -11.41
C ASP A 272 27.40 -5.71 -10.96
N ASP A 273 27.14 -5.51 -9.67
CA ASP A 273 25.83 -5.73 -9.05
C ASP A 273 24.76 -4.75 -9.55
N TYR A 274 25.16 -3.51 -9.85
CA TYR A 274 24.29 -2.51 -10.47
C TYR A 274 23.83 -3.00 -11.85
N LYS A 275 24.76 -3.39 -12.72
CA LYS A 275 24.46 -3.91 -14.07
C LYS A 275 23.60 -5.16 -14.00
N TRP A 276 23.93 -6.13 -13.14
CA TRP A 276 23.15 -7.35 -12.99
C TRP A 276 21.71 -7.04 -12.58
N THR A 277 21.51 -6.22 -11.55
CA THR A 277 20.17 -5.90 -11.02
C THR A 277 19.29 -5.22 -12.06
N PHE A 278 19.81 -4.23 -12.79
CA PHE A 278 19.03 -3.54 -13.82
C PHE A 278 18.83 -4.36 -15.09
N THR A 279 19.78 -5.25 -15.41
CA THR A 279 19.63 -6.19 -16.52
C THR A 279 18.53 -7.21 -16.26
N LEU A 280 18.40 -7.68 -15.02
CA LEU A 280 17.30 -8.55 -14.61
C LEU A 280 15.93 -7.94 -14.96
N VAL A 281 15.75 -6.65 -14.71
CA VAL A 281 14.50 -5.94 -15.10
C VAL A 281 14.28 -5.95 -16.61
N GLY A 282 15.33 -5.72 -17.39
CA GLY A 282 15.26 -5.75 -18.86
C GLY A 282 14.89 -7.14 -19.40
N VAL A 283 15.59 -8.18 -18.94
CA VAL A 283 15.34 -9.57 -19.36
C VAL A 283 13.94 -10.01 -18.94
N TRP A 284 13.54 -9.81 -17.69
CA TRP A 284 12.22 -10.24 -17.22
C TRP A 284 11.07 -9.47 -17.88
N SER A 285 11.30 -8.23 -18.32
CA SER A 285 10.31 -7.50 -19.11
C SER A 285 10.03 -8.16 -20.46
N SER A 286 10.99 -8.91 -21.03
CA SER A 286 10.79 -9.65 -22.28
C SER A 286 9.79 -10.80 -22.11
N HIS A 287 9.72 -11.39 -20.91
CA HIS A 287 8.82 -12.50 -20.59
C HIS A 287 7.34 -12.08 -20.58
N LEU A 288 7.05 -10.78 -20.59
CA LEU A 288 5.69 -10.24 -20.59
C LEU A 288 5.02 -10.29 -21.97
N ASP A 289 5.73 -10.67 -23.03
CA ASP A 289 5.13 -10.85 -24.35
C ASP A 289 4.11 -12.01 -24.33
N PRO A 290 2.84 -11.82 -24.74
CA PRO A 290 1.90 -12.93 -24.91
C PRO A 290 2.36 -14.01 -25.89
N ALA A 291 3.32 -13.71 -26.77
CA ALA A 291 3.95 -14.65 -27.69
C ALA A 291 5.15 -15.43 -27.09
N ASP A 292 5.52 -15.19 -25.82
CA ASP A 292 6.61 -15.86 -25.10
C ASP A 292 6.50 -17.40 -25.16
N GLY A 293 5.28 -17.94 -25.12
CA GLY A 293 5.00 -19.37 -25.35
C GLY A 293 5.40 -20.30 -24.20
N VAL A 294 6.03 -19.78 -23.14
CA VAL A 294 6.36 -20.53 -21.92
C VAL A 294 5.11 -20.74 -21.06
N MET A 295 4.95 -21.97 -20.55
CA MET A 295 3.87 -22.35 -19.65
C MET A 295 4.44 -22.65 -18.26
N ILE A 296 3.84 -22.10 -17.22
CA ILE A 296 4.26 -22.25 -15.82
C ILE A 296 3.13 -22.82 -14.96
N ASP A 297 3.48 -23.59 -13.93
CA ASP A 297 2.53 -24.01 -12.89
C ASP A 297 2.47 -22.95 -11.78
N ILE A 298 1.33 -22.27 -11.64
CA ILE A 298 1.10 -21.29 -10.58
C ILE A 298 0.26 -21.85 -9.42
N SER A 299 0.13 -23.17 -9.31
CA SER A 299 -0.56 -23.77 -8.18
C SER A 299 0.21 -23.55 -6.87
N PRO A 300 -0.45 -23.64 -5.70
CA PRO A 300 0.25 -23.57 -4.42
C PRO A 300 1.33 -24.65 -4.24
N ALA A 301 1.37 -25.71 -5.05
CA ALA A 301 2.48 -26.68 -5.03
C ALA A 301 3.78 -26.15 -5.64
N SER A 302 3.72 -25.08 -6.42
CA SER A 302 4.85 -24.57 -7.21
C SER A 302 5.21 -23.11 -6.89
N VAL A 303 4.36 -22.37 -6.18
CA VAL A 303 4.58 -20.94 -5.87
C VAL A 303 4.54 -20.68 -4.36
N GLY A 304 5.50 -19.89 -3.87
CA GLY A 304 5.59 -19.42 -2.49
C GLY A 304 6.19 -20.44 -1.52
N ASN A 305 5.76 -20.35 -0.25
CA ASN A 305 6.27 -21.13 0.88
C ASN A 305 7.80 -20.98 1.10
N ILE A 306 8.35 -19.80 0.85
CA ILE A 306 9.76 -19.51 1.10
C ILE A 306 9.94 -19.23 2.60
N PRO A 307 10.70 -20.05 3.33
CA PRO A 307 10.97 -19.79 4.74
C PRO A 307 11.91 -18.58 4.86
N ILE A 308 11.76 -17.80 5.93
CA ILE A 308 12.58 -16.60 6.17
C ILE A 308 14.09 -16.89 6.09
N VAL A 309 14.53 -18.08 6.50
CA VAL A 309 15.93 -18.52 6.47
C VAL A 309 16.48 -18.82 5.07
N ALA A 310 15.61 -18.82 4.05
CA ALA A 310 15.98 -19.00 2.65
C ALA A 310 15.92 -17.68 1.86
N LEU A 311 15.55 -16.57 2.50
CA LEU A 311 15.63 -15.25 1.86
C LEU A 311 17.11 -14.81 1.80
N PRO A 312 17.54 -14.18 0.70
CA PRO A 312 18.93 -13.77 0.53
C PRO A 312 19.28 -12.58 1.44
N ASP A 313 20.45 -12.64 2.07
CA ASP A 313 20.98 -11.59 2.94
C ASP A 313 21.92 -10.60 2.20
N ASN A 314 22.35 -10.95 0.97
CA ASN A 314 23.27 -10.14 0.17
C ASN A 314 23.05 -10.37 -1.35
N VAL A 315 23.70 -9.57 -2.19
CA VAL A 315 23.51 -9.61 -3.65
C VAL A 315 24.00 -10.92 -4.27
N ASP A 316 25.08 -11.51 -3.76
CA ASP A 316 25.57 -12.81 -4.24
C ASP A 316 24.50 -13.90 -4.06
N GLU A 317 23.85 -13.94 -2.89
CA GLU A 317 22.72 -14.84 -2.63
C GLU A 317 21.49 -14.51 -3.47
N MET A 318 21.23 -13.23 -3.78
CA MET A 318 20.14 -12.85 -4.70
C MET A 318 20.35 -13.41 -6.11
N ARG A 319 21.59 -13.53 -6.58
CA ARG A 319 21.92 -14.11 -7.89
C ARG A 319 21.62 -15.61 -7.97
N ASP A 320 21.72 -16.32 -6.84
CA ASP A 320 21.34 -17.72 -6.74
C ASP A 320 19.82 -17.89 -6.50
N PHE A 321 19.19 -16.90 -5.87
CA PHE A 321 17.77 -16.92 -5.52
C PHE A 321 16.85 -16.60 -6.70
N TYR A 322 17.23 -15.65 -7.56
CA TYR A 322 16.47 -15.24 -8.74
C TYR A 322 17.03 -15.83 -10.03
N ASP A 323 16.15 -16.41 -10.86
CA ASP A 323 16.55 -16.89 -12.18
C ASP A 323 16.54 -15.74 -13.19
N LEU A 324 17.74 -15.28 -13.58
CA LEU A 324 17.89 -14.19 -14.55
C LEU A 324 17.23 -14.50 -15.89
N MET A 325 17.38 -15.73 -16.40
CA MET A 325 17.01 -16.08 -17.77
C MET A 325 15.60 -16.63 -17.89
N GLU A 326 15.17 -17.47 -16.94
CA GLU A 326 13.84 -18.08 -16.98
C GLU A 326 12.81 -17.30 -16.15
N GLY A 327 13.27 -16.33 -15.36
CA GLY A 327 12.41 -15.55 -14.48
C GLY A 327 11.91 -16.33 -13.26
N GLY A 328 11.44 -15.57 -12.29
CA GLY A 328 10.97 -16.14 -11.03
C GLY A 328 12.09 -16.33 -10.00
N GLN A 329 11.75 -17.03 -8.94
CA GLN A 329 12.57 -17.20 -7.75
C GLN A 329 12.50 -18.65 -7.26
N HIS A 330 13.40 -19.04 -6.37
CA HIS A 330 13.40 -20.39 -5.81
C HIS A 330 12.23 -20.61 -4.82
N ASP A 331 11.09 -21.04 -5.35
CA ASP A 331 9.88 -21.37 -4.59
C ASP A 331 9.89 -22.83 -4.11
N PHE A 332 9.35 -23.06 -2.90
CA PHE A 332 9.25 -24.41 -2.31
C PHE A 332 7.85 -25.02 -2.49
N GLY A 333 6.82 -24.17 -2.55
CA GLY A 333 5.41 -24.57 -2.63
C GLY A 333 4.94 -25.44 -1.46
N TYR A 334 3.67 -25.83 -1.51
CA TYR A 334 3.00 -26.70 -0.55
C TYR A 334 2.66 -28.04 -1.20
N THR A 335 3.25 -29.13 -0.70
CA THR A 335 3.06 -30.47 -1.27
C THR A 335 1.67 -31.06 -0.99
N VAL A 336 0.96 -30.55 0.02
CA VAL A 336 -0.34 -31.06 0.47
C VAL A 336 -1.31 -29.90 0.66
N ASN A 337 -2.51 -30.03 0.08
CA ASN A 337 -3.62 -29.13 0.35
C ASN A 337 -4.23 -29.47 1.72
N PRO A 338 -4.22 -28.54 2.69
CA PRO A 338 -4.68 -28.81 4.05
C PRO A 338 -6.18 -29.07 4.13
N ALA A 339 -6.99 -28.60 3.17
CA ALA A 339 -8.43 -28.81 3.15
C ALA A 339 -8.82 -30.21 2.65
N THR A 340 -8.03 -30.79 1.74
CA THR A 340 -8.36 -32.09 1.10
C THR A 340 -7.45 -33.24 1.54
N GLY A 341 -6.28 -32.93 2.10
CA GLY A 341 -5.24 -33.92 2.39
C GLY A 341 -4.54 -34.50 1.16
N MET A 342 -4.82 -33.98 -0.04
CA MET A 342 -4.27 -34.44 -1.31
C MET A 342 -3.27 -33.42 -1.87
N PRO A 343 -2.36 -33.79 -2.79
CA PRO A 343 -1.54 -32.82 -3.51
C PRO A 343 -2.38 -31.80 -4.28
N TYR A 344 -1.88 -30.56 -4.43
CA TYR A 344 -2.53 -29.59 -5.30
C TYR A 344 -2.48 -30.06 -6.76
N ALA A 345 -3.59 -29.86 -7.48
CA ALA A 345 -3.58 -30.05 -8.93
C ALA A 345 -2.78 -28.92 -9.59
N PRO A 346 -1.95 -29.21 -10.61
CA PRO A 346 -1.24 -28.17 -11.34
C PRO A 346 -2.20 -27.16 -11.98
N ASN A 347 -1.80 -25.89 -11.97
CA ASN A 347 -2.49 -24.79 -12.64
C ASN A 347 -1.55 -24.19 -13.69
N ILE A 348 -1.57 -24.79 -14.88
CA ILE A 348 -0.65 -24.47 -15.97
C ILE A 348 -1.19 -23.31 -16.81
N ILE A 349 -0.49 -22.19 -16.84
CA ILE A 349 -0.87 -20.98 -17.58
C ILE A 349 0.31 -20.36 -18.33
N PRO A 350 0.08 -19.50 -19.35
CA PRO A 350 1.15 -18.77 -20.02
C PRO A 350 1.88 -17.81 -19.08
N ARG A 351 3.22 -17.85 -19.09
CA ARG A 351 4.09 -16.99 -18.24
C ARG A 351 3.85 -15.50 -18.52
N GLY A 352 3.80 -15.09 -19.78
CA GLY A 352 3.59 -13.69 -20.14
C GLY A 352 2.24 -13.14 -19.69
N ASP A 353 1.17 -13.93 -19.80
CA ASP A 353 -0.14 -13.53 -19.29
C ASP A 353 -0.13 -13.40 -17.76
N PHE A 354 0.46 -14.38 -17.06
CA PHE A 354 0.59 -14.33 -15.61
C PHE A 354 1.37 -13.11 -15.12
N GLY A 355 2.55 -12.86 -15.70
CA GLY A 355 3.41 -11.74 -15.34
C GLY A 355 2.73 -10.39 -15.51
N ARG A 356 1.91 -10.23 -16.55
CA ARG A 356 1.12 -9.00 -16.77
C ARG A 356 0.00 -8.86 -15.76
N VAL A 357 -0.77 -9.93 -15.52
CA VAL A 357 -1.90 -9.91 -14.58
C VAL A 357 -1.42 -9.64 -13.16
N ILE A 358 -0.34 -10.28 -12.70
CA ILE A 358 0.17 -10.06 -11.34
C ILE A 358 0.75 -8.66 -11.18
N ALA A 359 1.39 -8.10 -12.21
CA ALA A 359 1.87 -6.72 -12.19
C ALA A 359 0.71 -5.72 -12.12
N GLU A 360 -0.36 -5.91 -12.92
CA GLU A 360 -1.56 -5.06 -12.87
C GLU A 360 -2.32 -5.20 -11.55
N PHE A 361 -2.39 -6.42 -10.99
CA PHE A 361 -3.05 -6.69 -9.72
C PHE A 361 -2.42 -5.88 -8.57
N TRP A 362 -1.09 -5.81 -8.50
CA TRP A 362 -0.37 -5.07 -7.46
C TRP A 362 -0.10 -3.60 -7.79
N ALA A 363 -0.24 -3.20 -9.06
CA ALA A 363 -0.26 -1.79 -9.44
C ALA A 363 -1.60 -1.12 -9.10
N ASP A 364 -2.60 -1.90 -8.68
CA ASP A 364 -3.92 -1.49 -8.18
C ASP A 364 -4.82 -0.72 -9.16
N GLY A 365 -4.43 -0.64 -10.44
CA GLY A 365 -5.26 -0.07 -11.52
C GLY A 365 -5.75 1.37 -11.31
N PRO A 366 -6.64 1.89 -12.19
CA PRO A 366 -7.15 3.27 -12.11
C PRO A 366 -8.22 3.49 -11.03
N ALA A 367 -8.72 2.43 -10.37
CA ALA A 367 -9.66 2.49 -9.25
C ALA A 367 -8.97 2.17 -7.90
N SER A 368 -7.65 2.35 -7.84
CA SER A 368 -6.76 1.98 -6.74
C SER A 368 -7.09 2.69 -5.43
N GLU A 369 -7.14 1.93 -4.32
CA GLU A 369 -7.07 2.45 -2.95
C GLU A 369 -5.62 2.79 -2.53
N THR A 370 -4.69 2.87 -3.50
CA THR A 370 -3.23 2.84 -3.35
C THR A 370 -2.73 1.58 -2.60
N PRO A 371 -1.42 1.24 -2.69
CA PRO A 371 -0.92 0.02 -2.03
C PRO A 371 -1.26 -0.07 -0.52
N PRO A 372 -1.27 1.02 0.27
CA PRO A 372 -1.76 0.98 1.65
C PRO A 372 -3.22 0.52 1.80
N GLY A 373 -4.13 1.00 0.94
CA GLY A 373 -5.55 0.66 1.01
C GLY A 373 -5.83 -0.76 0.54
N HIS A 374 -5.07 -1.28 -0.43
CA HIS A 374 -5.21 -2.67 -0.88
C HIS A 374 -5.04 -3.66 0.28
N TRP A 375 -4.11 -3.43 1.21
CA TRP A 375 -3.96 -4.29 2.39
C TRP A 375 -5.22 -4.33 3.28
N PHE A 376 -5.94 -3.23 3.39
CA PHE A 376 -7.22 -3.18 4.10
C PHE A 376 -8.32 -3.90 3.33
N THR A 377 -8.37 -3.76 2.00
CA THR A 377 -9.27 -4.54 1.14
C THR A 377 -9.02 -6.05 1.29
N LEU A 378 -7.76 -6.48 1.39
CA LEU A 378 -7.41 -7.88 1.63
C LEU A 378 -7.83 -8.36 3.02
N LEU A 379 -7.58 -7.56 4.07
CA LEU A 379 -8.06 -7.86 5.43
C LEU A 379 -9.58 -8.04 5.46
N ASN A 380 -10.29 -7.11 4.82
CA ASN A 380 -11.73 -7.12 4.66
C ASN A 380 -12.22 -8.39 3.93
N TYR A 381 -11.61 -8.69 2.79
CA TYR A 381 -11.91 -9.90 2.00
C TYR A 381 -11.70 -11.20 2.80
N VAL A 382 -10.60 -11.29 3.56
CA VAL A 382 -10.29 -12.47 4.39
C VAL A 382 -11.28 -12.58 5.55
N THR A 383 -11.65 -11.46 6.17
CA THR A 383 -12.61 -11.42 7.28
C THR A 383 -14.02 -11.84 6.82
N ASP A 384 -14.42 -11.42 5.62
CA ASP A 384 -15.73 -11.76 5.03
C ASP A 384 -15.82 -13.24 4.60
N HIS A 385 -14.71 -13.97 4.57
CA HIS A 385 -14.70 -15.36 4.17
C HIS A 385 -15.49 -16.23 5.18
N PRO A 386 -16.43 -17.10 4.76
CA PRO A 386 -17.27 -17.86 5.70
C PRO A 386 -16.55 -18.82 6.66
N ALA A 387 -15.29 -19.15 6.36
CA ALA A 387 -14.44 -19.97 7.23
C ALA A 387 -13.58 -19.15 8.21
N HIS A 388 -13.64 -17.82 8.13
CA HIS A 388 -12.96 -16.94 9.06
C HIS A 388 -13.62 -17.03 10.45
N VAL A 389 -12.79 -16.94 11.48
CA VAL A 389 -13.24 -16.88 12.87
C VAL A 389 -12.48 -15.75 13.53
N ASN A 390 -13.21 -14.78 14.09
CA ASN A 390 -12.67 -13.59 14.75
C ASN A 390 -11.98 -13.94 16.07
N GLN A 391 -10.85 -14.65 16.01
CA GLN A 391 -10.02 -15.02 17.16
C GLN A 391 -8.66 -14.37 17.03
N TYR A 392 -8.33 -13.51 17.99
CA TYR A 392 -7.04 -12.83 17.98
C TYR A 392 -5.90 -13.85 18.09
N LYS A 393 -4.98 -13.84 17.12
CA LYS A 393 -3.90 -14.84 16.96
C LYS A 393 -4.37 -16.29 16.79
N GLY A 394 -5.65 -16.50 16.47
CA GLY A 394 -6.25 -17.85 16.36
C GLY A 394 -6.48 -18.55 17.70
N GLU A 395 -6.41 -17.82 18.81
CA GLU A 395 -6.59 -18.35 20.17
C GLU A 395 -7.62 -17.52 20.95
N GLY A 396 -8.11 -18.05 22.07
CA GLY A 396 -8.97 -17.31 23.00
C GLY A 396 -10.44 -17.20 22.59
N GLU A 397 -11.11 -16.18 23.12
CA GLU A 397 -12.52 -15.91 22.87
C GLU A 397 -12.77 -15.42 21.44
N ILE A 398 -13.93 -15.78 20.88
CA ILE A 398 -14.38 -15.23 19.61
C ILE A 398 -14.84 -13.80 19.87
N LEU A 399 -14.19 -12.86 19.21
CA LEU A 399 -14.49 -11.43 19.29
C LEU A 399 -15.75 -11.12 18.47
N ASP A 400 -16.54 -10.15 18.93
CA ASP A 400 -17.58 -9.59 18.09
C ASP A 400 -16.98 -8.82 16.89
N ASP A 401 -17.78 -8.61 15.85
CA ASP A 401 -17.32 -8.01 14.59
C ASP A 401 -16.73 -6.61 14.80
N LEU A 402 -17.30 -5.80 15.69
CA LEU A 402 -16.79 -4.47 15.96
C LEU A 402 -15.42 -4.52 16.65
N GLU A 403 -15.28 -5.36 17.68
CA GLU A 403 -14.01 -5.54 18.38
C GLU A 403 -12.92 -6.10 17.45
N TRP A 404 -13.27 -7.06 16.59
CA TRP A 404 -12.36 -7.58 15.58
C TRP A 404 -11.88 -6.49 14.62
N ASP A 405 -12.80 -5.72 14.07
CA ASP A 405 -12.50 -4.69 13.07
C ASP A 405 -11.63 -3.58 13.65
N VAL A 406 -11.97 -3.02 14.81
CA VAL A 406 -11.16 -1.94 15.41
C VAL A 406 -9.75 -2.39 15.77
N LYS A 407 -9.58 -3.64 16.27
CA LYS A 407 -8.26 -4.18 16.60
C LYS A 407 -7.44 -4.50 15.35
N SER A 408 -8.07 -5.08 14.33
CA SER A 408 -7.40 -5.47 13.09
C SER A 408 -6.98 -4.24 12.29
N TYR A 409 -7.84 -3.24 12.16
CA TYR A 409 -7.52 -1.98 11.50
C TYR A 409 -6.45 -1.18 12.23
N PHE A 410 -6.51 -1.11 13.56
CA PHE A 410 -5.47 -0.45 14.34
C PHE A 410 -4.10 -1.12 14.14
N THR A 411 -4.05 -2.45 14.22
CA THR A 411 -2.82 -3.22 14.03
C THR A 411 -2.26 -3.07 12.62
N LEU A 412 -3.10 -3.24 11.59
CA LEU A 412 -2.68 -3.14 10.19
C LEU A 412 -2.30 -1.71 9.83
N GLY A 413 -3.12 -0.73 10.22
CA GLY A 413 -2.88 0.69 9.96
C GLY A 413 -1.58 1.17 10.58
N ALA A 414 -1.31 0.79 11.84
CA ALA A 414 -0.06 1.09 12.50
C ALA A 414 1.16 0.53 11.76
N ALA A 415 1.09 -0.76 11.36
CA ALA A 415 2.18 -1.40 10.61
C ALA A 415 2.42 -0.73 9.24
N VAL A 416 1.36 -0.45 8.48
CA VAL A 416 1.46 0.18 7.15
C VAL A 416 1.97 1.62 7.27
N HIS A 417 1.61 2.35 8.33
CA HIS A 417 2.14 3.69 8.61
C HIS A 417 3.64 3.66 8.94
N ASP A 418 4.10 2.76 9.81
CA ASP A 418 5.52 2.61 10.12
C ASP A 418 6.33 2.20 8.90
N VAL A 419 5.79 1.31 8.05
CA VAL A 419 6.38 0.98 6.76
C VAL A 419 6.52 2.22 5.89
N ALA A 420 5.49 3.08 5.81
CA ALA A 420 5.58 4.32 5.05
C ALA A 420 6.69 5.25 5.57
N VAL A 421 6.83 5.41 6.90
CA VAL A 421 7.90 6.21 7.52
C VAL A 421 9.29 5.64 7.18
N ALA A 422 9.51 4.35 7.46
CA ALA A 422 10.81 3.70 7.24
C ALA A 422 11.21 3.71 5.75
N VAL A 423 10.30 3.26 4.87
CA VAL A 423 10.58 3.12 3.44
C VAL A 423 10.81 4.48 2.77
N TRP A 424 10.04 5.52 3.12
CA TRP A 424 10.31 6.84 2.54
C TRP A 424 11.60 7.44 3.09
N GLY A 425 11.94 7.24 4.36
CA GLY A 425 13.24 7.62 4.91
C GLY A 425 14.40 7.05 4.08
N VAL A 426 14.38 5.73 3.84
CA VAL A 426 15.35 5.02 2.99
C VAL A 426 15.36 5.59 1.56
N LYS A 427 14.19 5.71 0.92
CA LYS A 427 14.09 6.21 -0.46
C LYS A 427 14.64 7.64 -0.61
N SER A 428 14.39 8.50 0.36
CA SER A 428 14.81 9.90 0.31
C SER A 428 16.29 10.08 0.58
N TRP A 429 16.87 9.25 1.45
CA TRP A 429 18.31 9.27 1.69
C TRP A 429 19.11 8.72 0.51
N TYR A 430 18.80 7.50 0.07
CA TYR A 430 19.55 6.85 -1.00
C TYR A 430 19.26 7.47 -2.36
N ASP A 431 18.07 8.05 -2.54
CA ASP A 431 17.69 8.80 -3.74
C ASP A 431 18.04 8.04 -5.02
N TYR A 432 17.77 6.74 -5.01
CA TYR A 432 18.37 5.79 -5.95
C TYR A 432 17.67 5.82 -7.31
N ILE A 433 18.45 5.56 -8.37
CA ILE A 433 17.98 5.57 -9.75
C ILE A 433 16.86 4.55 -10.01
N ARG A 434 16.02 4.81 -11.04
CA ARG A 434 14.97 3.89 -11.50
C ARG A 434 15.43 3.08 -12.72
N PRO A 435 14.91 1.86 -12.94
CA PRO A 435 15.35 1.00 -14.03
C PRO A 435 15.34 1.64 -15.42
N ILE A 436 14.31 2.42 -15.76
CA ILE A 436 14.23 3.09 -17.06
C ILE A 436 15.43 4.02 -17.32
N SER A 437 15.88 4.76 -16.31
CA SER A 437 17.01 5.69 -16.44
C SER A 437 18.34 4.95 -16.42
N ALA A 438 18.49 3.94 -15.54
CA ALA A 438 19.70 3.12 -15.46
C ALA A 438 19.95 2.35 -16.75
N ILE A 439 18.94 1.65 -17.28
CA ILE A 439 19.05 0.85 -18.52
C ILE A 439 19.36 1.75 -19.70
N ARG A 440 18.66 2.88 -19.85
CA ARG A 440 18.93 3.84 -20.93
C ARG A 440 20.31 4.49 -20.80
N GLY A 441 20.72 4.85 -19.58
CA GLY A 441 22.03 5.44 -19.32
C GLY A 441 23.17 4.47 -19.67
N MET A 442 23.07 3.21 -19.23
CA MET A 442 24.03 2.18 -19.62
C MET A 442 24.05 1.96 -21.14
N ALA A 443 22.90 1.93 -21.80
CA ALA A 443 22.81 1.76 -23.25
C ALA A 443 23.37 2.94 -24.05
N GLU A 444 23.24 4.18 -23.55
CA GLU A 444 23.84 5.37 -24.17
C GLU A 444 25.37 5.38 -24.10
N ILE A 445 25.95 4.78 -23.06
CA ILE A 445 27.40 4.70 -22.87
C ILE A 445 28.02 3.70 -23.86
N GLY A 446 27.41 2.52 -24.02
CA GLY A 446 27.94 1.45 -24.86
C GLY A 446 27.64 0.07 -24.29
N GLN A 447 28.31 -0.96 -24.80
CA GLN A 447 28.21 -2.31 -24.24
C GLN A 447 29.41 -2.63 -23.34
N SER A 448 29.21 -3.40 -22.26
CA SER A 448 30.25 -3.68 -21.26
C SER A 448 30.73 -5.13 -21.22
N HIS A 449 30.30 -5.98 -22.16
CA HIS A 449 30.57 -7.42 -22.15
C HIS A 449 31.89 -7.82 -22.83
N ASP A 450 32.14 -7.36 -24.06
CA ASP A 450 33.32 -7.77 -24.84
C ASP A 450 34.14 -6.57 -25.32
N PRO A 451 35.38 -6.39 -24.86
CA PRO A 451 36.26 -5.29 -25.29
C PRO A 451 36.63 -5.31 -26.77
N ASN A 452 36.37 -6.41 -27.49
CA ASN A 452 36.64 -6.54 -28.92
C ASN A 452 35.45 -6.17 -29.81
N LEU A 453 34.26 -5.98 -29.23
CA LEU A 453 33.07 -5.54 -29.97
C LEU A 453 32.97 -4.00 -30.04
N PRO A 454 32.26 -3.44 -31.03
CA PRO A 454 32.05 -2.01 -31.15
C PRO A 454 31.43 -1.38 -29.90
N ASN A 455 31.70 -0.08 -29.69
CA ASN A 455 31.16 0.72 -28.59
C ASN A 455 31.34 0.07 -27.20
N TYR A 456 32.48 -0.58 -26.98
CA TYR A 456 32.80 -1.11 -25.66
C TYR A 456 33.08 0.03 -24.66
N ASP A 457 32.42 -0.05 -23.52
CA ASP A 457 32.72 0.73 -22.33
C ASP A 457 32.39 -0.11 -21.09
N PRO A 458 33.31 -0.27 -20.12
CA PRO A 458 33.04 -1.06 -18.92
C PRO A 458 31.84 -0.55 -18.11
N ALA A 459 31.46 0.73 -18.19
CA ALA A 459 30.28 1.29 -17.53
C ALA A 459 28.96 1.09 -18.32
N GLY A 460 29.03 0.54 -19.53
CA GLY A 460 27.90 0.32 -20.43
C GLY A 460 27.00 -0.87 -20.06
N ILE A 461 26.00 -1.12 -20.91
CA ILE A 461 25.03 -2.20 -20.73
C ILE A 461 25.66 -3.57 -21.02
N PRO A 462 25.46 -4.61 -20.20
CA PRO A 462 25.95 -5.94 -20.53
C PRO A 462 25.20 -6.51 -21.73
N LEU A 463 25.90 -7.30 -22.56
CA LEU A 463 25.27 -8.11 -23.61
C LEU A 463 24.86 -9.47 -23.03
N ILE A 464 23.70 -9.95 -23.45
CA ILE A 464 23.15 -11.26 -23.16
C ILE A 464 22.54 -11.79 -24.45
N ASP A 465 23.05 -12.92 -24.94
CA ASP A 465 22.58 -13.55 -26.17
C ASP A 465 21.04 -13.69 -26.21
N ASN A 466 20.44 -13.26 -27.31
CA ASN A 466 18.99 -13.22 -27.55
C ASN A 466 18.16 -12.35 -26.58
N GLN A 467 18.80 -11.50 -25.77
CA GLN A 467 18.11 -10.63 -24.81
C GLN A 467 18.58 -9.17 -24.94
N ILE A 468 19.89 -8.93 -24.87
CA ILE A 468 20.52 -7.62 -25.00
C ILE A 468 21.68 -7.75 -25.98
N GLU A 469 21.49 -7.23 -27.19
CA GLU A 469 22.43 -7.40 -28.29
C GLU A 469 22.77 -6.06 -28.96
N LEU A 470 23.88 -6.06 -29.70
CA LEU A 470 24.20 -4.94 -30.57
C LEU A 470 23.28 -4.96 -31.78
N VAL A 471 22.59 -3.84 -32.02
CA VAL A 471 21.84 -3.63 -33.27
C VAL A 471 22.83 -3.44 -34.41
N LEU A 472 22.90 -4.41 -35.32
CA LEU A 472 23.81 -4.39 -36.46
C LEU A 472 23.13 -3.83 -37.72
N ALA A 473 23.92 -3.47 -38.72
CA ALA A 473 23.38 -3.06 -40.02
C ALA A 473 22.55 -4.19 -40.65
N GLY A 474 21.33 -3.87 -41.08
CA GLY A 474 20.36 -4.83 -41.61
C GLY A 474 19.50 -5.52 -40.56
N ASP A 475 19.69 -5.23 -39.28
CA ASP A 475 18.81 -5.68 -38.19
C ASP A 475 17.42 -5.01 -38.33
N PRO A 476 16.30 -5.72 -38.08
CA PRO A 476 14.97 -5.11 -37.98
C PRO A 476 14.88 -3.89 -37.06
N LEU A 477 15.78 -3.78 -36.08
CA LEU A 477 15.85 -2.67 -35.12
C LEU A 477 16.77 -1.52 -35.57
N GLU A 478 17.42 -1.62 -36.72
CA GLU A 478 18.31 -0.57 -37.23
C GLU A 478 17.55 0.76 -37.41
N GLY A 479 17.99 1.81 -36.69
CA GLY A 479 17.43 3.16 -36.77
C GLY A 479 16.13 3.39 -35.99
N ALA A 480 15.73 2.43 -35.14
CA ALA A 480 14.58 2.53 -34.24
C ALA A 480 14.78 3.51 -33.07
#